data_AF-A0A2P8PW37-F1
#
_entry.id   AF-A0A2P8PW37-F1
#
_cell.length_a   1.000
_cell.length_b   1.000
_cell.length_c   1.000
_cell.angle_alpha   90.00
_cell.angle_beta   90.00
_cell.angle_gamma   90.00
#
_symmetry.space_group_name_H-M   'P 1'
#
loop_
_entity.id
_entity.type
_entity.pdbx_description
1 polymer ?
#
loop_
_entity_poly.entity_id
_entity_poly.type
_entity_poly.pdbx_seq_one_letter_code
_entity_poly.pdbx_strand_id
1 'polypeptide(L)'
;MNPLDTLIKQYVVPVAKAAGFTKKGRVFRLVSAHGDHLLMHFDTHEVDPEKYVFDVTFWIVPLPHWEFLRRQDVAPSEPRAGGALATYPVVPPAVVAHEPEEEMPFRSRWAFSEPGTRDVCGRELARVLAEEAFPRVTRLLDRKTFLKETRVNPNGELVRLRGAAQSEIMLRIDDDPIAEVIALVDKAEEGGLSPSVVTWARQRLKQRAM
;
A
#
# COMPACT_ATOMS: atom_id res chain seq x y z
N MET A 1 12.07 8.80 23.92
CA MET A 1 10.95 8.61 22.97
C MET A 1 11.48 8.99 21.60
N ASN A 2 11.36 8.14 20.57
CA ASN A 2 11.87 8.45 19.24
C ASN A 2 11.12 9.69 18.70
N PRO A 3 11.80 10.74 18.18
CA PRO A 3 11.15 11.96 17.71
C PRO A 3 10.06 11.74 16.65
N LEU A 4 10.24 10.73 15.79
CA LEU A 4 9.21 10.34 14.81
C LEU A 4 7.95 9.80 15.50
N ASP A 5 8.06 9.05 16.60
CA ASP A 5 6.88 8.57 17.34
C ASP A 5 6.09 9.73 17.94
N THR A 6 6.79 10.78 18.40
CA THR A 6 6.16 12.01 18.90
C THR A 6 5.42 12.74 17.79
N LEU A 7 6.06 12.93 16.62
CA LEU A 7 5.43 13.53 15.44
C LEU A 7 4.19 12.72 15.01
N ILE A 8 4.31 11.40 14.89
CA ILE A 8 3.19 10.53 14.52
C ILE A 8 2.04 10.68 15.52
N LYS A 9 2.33 10.63 16.82
CA LYS A 9 1.29 10.74 17.86
C LYS A 9 0.55 12.08 17.79
N GLN A 10 1.28 13.18 17.55
CA GLN A 10 0.73 14.52 17.59
C GLN A 10 -0.04 14.90 16.32
N TYR A 11 0.49 14.56 15.14
CA TYR A 11 -0.06 15.06 13.87
C TYR A 11 -0.73 13.97 13.02
N VAL A 12 -0.17 12.76 12.98
CA VAL A 12 -0.68 11.69 12.09
C VAL A 12 -1.87 10.95 12.70
N VAL A 13 -1.80 10.59 13.99
CA VAL A 13 -2.87 9.83 14.66
C VAL A 13 -4.24 10.52 14.55
N PRO A 14 -4.39 11.83 14.79
CA PRO A 14 -5.68 12.50 14.67
C PRO A 14 -6.28 12.40 13.27
N VAL A 15 -5.51 12.71 12.22
CA VAL A 15 -6.01 12.68 10.83
C VAL A 15 -6.28 11.26 10.34
N ALA A 16 -5.44 10.29 10.72
CA ALA A 16 -5.64 8.89 10.38
C ALA A 16 -6.92 8.34 11.02
N LYS A 17 -7.17 8.66 12.30
CA LYS A 17 -8.40 8.27 12.99
C LYS A 17 -9.63 8.88 12.33
N ALA A 18 -9.57 10.15 11.93
CA ALA A 18 -10.66 10.81 11.22
C ALA A 18 -10.96 10.14 9.87
N ALA A 19 -9.94 9.62 9.19
CA ALA A 19 -10.07 8.83 7.96
C ALA A 19 -10.44 7.34 8.19
N GLY A 20 -10.75 6.93 9.43
CA GLY A 20 -11.17 5.56 9.76
C GLY A 20 -10.04 4.55 9.96
N PHE A 21 -8.78 4.99 9.97
CA PHE A 21 -7.67 4.09 10.26
C PHE A 21 -7.60 3.72 11.75
N THR A 22 -7.26 2.47 12.01
CA THR A 22 -6.90 1.95 13.32
C THR A 22 -5.38 1.84 13.43
N LYS A 23 -4.82 1.94 14.64
CA LYS A 23 -3.36 1.86 14.88
C LYS A 23 -3.01 0.60 15.67
N LYS A 24 -2.00 -0.15 15.19
CA LYS A 24 -1.38 -1.29 15.89
C LYS A 24 0.13 -1.17 15.79
N GLY A 25 0.79 -0.81 16.90
CA GLY A 25 2.22 -0.46 16.89
C GLY A 25 2.47 0.81 16.06
N ARG A 26 3.38 0.76 15.09
CA ARG A 26 3.64 1.84 14.12
C ARG A 26 2.86 1.72 12.81
N VAL A 27 2.00 0.71 12.69
CA VAL A 27 1.20 0.47 11.49
C VAL A 27 -0.20 1.06 11.68
N PHE A 28 -0.64 1.83 10.70
CA PHE A 28 -2.03 2.24 10.59
C PHE A 28 -2.73 1.37 9.55
N ARG A 29 -3.98 1.02 9.81
CA ARG A 29 -4.74 0.09 8.98
C ARG A 29 -6.15 0.58 8.76
N LEU A 30 -6.57 0.50 7.51
CA LEU A 30 -7.96 0.56 7.10
C LEU A 30 -8.33 -0.77 6.44
N VAL A 31 -9.53 -1.28 6.73
CA VAL A 31 -10.03 -2.56 6.21
C VAL A 31 -11.32 -2.27 5.45
N SER A 32 -11.43 -2.77 4.21
CA SER A 32 -12.65 -2.66 3.40
C SER A 32 -13.70 -3.68 3.81
N ALA A 33 -14.93 -3.54 3.31
CA ALA A 33 -15.99 -4.52 3.52
C ALA A 33 -15.65 -5.91 2.97
N HIS A 34 -14.80 -5.99 1.93
CA HIS A 34 -14.33 -7.23 1.33
C HIS A 34 -13.08 -7.81 2.02
N GLY A 35 -12.66 -7.21 3.14
CA GLY A 35 -11.50 -7.64 3.89
C GLY A 35 -10.16 -7.25 3.25
N ASP A 36 -10.14 -6.36 2.27
CA ASP A 36 -8.89 -5.82 1.72
C ASP A 36 -8.29 -4.81 2.70
N HIS A 37 -6.97 -4.78 2.79
CA HIS A 37 -6.26 -3.92 3.72
C HIS A 37 -5.52 -2.80 3.00
N LEU A 38 -5.57 -1.62 3.61
CA LEU A 38 -4.68 -0.51 3.31
C LEU A 38 -3.83 -0.24 4.56
N LEU A 39 -2.51 -0.40 4.43
CA LEU A 39 -1.58 -0.27 5.55
C LEU A 39 -0.66 0.93 5.33
N MET A 40 -0.59 1.86 6.28
CA MET A 40 0.37 2.97 6.25
C MET A 40 1.54 2.67 7.19
N HIS A 41 2.75 2.77 6.66
CA HIS A 41 4.00 2.48 7.33
C HIS A 41 4.94 3.69 7.28
N PHE A 42 5.83 3.76 8.28
CA PHE A 42 6.87 4.76 8.43
C PHE A 42 8.21 4.06 8.51
N ASP A 43 9.10 4.34 7.55
CA ASP A 43 10.43 3.74 7.45
C ASP A 43 11.49 4.83 7.65
N THR A 44 12.35 4.67 8.66
CA THR A 44 13.41 5.65 8.98
C THR A 44 14.71 5.32 8.27
N HIS A 45 15.47 6.35 7.90
CA HIS A 45 16.74 6.23 7.21
C HIS A 45 17.84 7.02 7.94
N GLU A 46 19.00 6.39 8.14
CA GLU A 46 20.19 7.00 8.73
C GLU A 46 21.10 7.51 7.61
N VAL A 47 20.66 8.55 6.89
CA VAL A 47 21.36 9.12 5.73
C VAL A 47 21.86 10.55 5.94
N ASP A 48 21.34 11.24 6.96
CA ASP A 48 21.75 12.60 7.34
C ASP A 48 21.91 12.61 8.88
N PRO A 49 23.11 12.90 9.42
CA PRO A 49 23.33 12.91 10.87
C PRO A 49 22.61 14.06 11.59
N GLU A 50 22.19 15.11 10.87
CA GLU A 50 21.54 16.29 11.43
C GLU A 50 20.01 16.23 11.33
N LYS A 51 19.46 15.26 10.58
CA LYS A 51 18.03 15.16 10.31
C LYS A 51 17.48 13.77 10.55
N TYR A 52 16.25 13.72 11.04
CA TYR A 52 15.41 12.54 11.00
C TYR A 52 14.79 12.39 9.62
N VAL A 53 15.28 11.43 8.85
CA VAL A 53 14.81 11.16 7.48
C VAL A 53 13.91 9.93 7.49
N PHE A 54 12.77 10.00 6.82
CA PHE A 54 11.83 8.88 6.75
C PHE A 54 10.96 8.90 5.50
N ASP A 55 10.41 7.73 5.18
CA ASP A 55 9.38 7.54 4.17
C ASP A 55 8.03 7.25 4.83
N VAL A 56 6.96 7.64 4.13
CA VAL A 56 5.59 7.26 4.47
C VAL A 56 5.02 6.52 3.27
N THR A 57 4.64 5.27 3.45
CA THR A 57 4.17 4.42 2.35
C THR A 57 2.87 3.73 2.72
N PHE A 58 1.91 3.79 1.80
CA PHE A 58 0.72 2.95 1.84
C PHE A 58 0.96 1.64 1.08
N TRP A 59 0.49 0.54 1.64
CA TRP A 59 0.54 -0.80 1.08
C TRP A 59 -0.90 -1.29 0.88
N ILE A 60 -1.26 -1.62 -0.35
CA ILE A 60 -2.61 -2.09 -0.70
C ILE A 60 -2.56 -3.61 -0.82
N VAL A 61 -3.27 -4.29 0.07
CA VAL A 61 -3.22 -5.73 0.27
C VAL A 61 -4.62 -6.31 0.05
N PRO A 62 -4.98 -6.69 -1.18
CA PRO A 62 -6.22 -7.42 -1.42
C PRO A 62 -6.21 -8.77 -0.73
N LEU A 63 -7.32 -9.11 -0.09
CA LEU A 63 -7.49 -10.36 0.66
C LEU A 63 -7.18 -11.61 -0.19
N PRO A 64 -7.61 -11.73 -1.46
CA PRO A 64 -7.36 -12.94 -2.25
C PRO A 64 -5.86 -13.18 -2.46
N HIS A 65 -5.10 -12.10 -2.65
CA HIS A 65 -3.65 -12.22 -2.79
C HIS A 65 -2.99 -12.64 -1.47
N TRP A 66 -3.46 -12.11 -0.34
CA TRP A 66 -2.97 -12.54 0.96
C TRP A 66 -3.27 -14.02 1.24
N GLU A 67 -4.49 -14.46 0.95
CA GLU A 67 -4.90 -15.86 1.09
C GLU A 67 -4.09 -16.79 0.19
N PHE A 68 -3.79 -16.38 -1.04
CA PHE A 68 -2.87 -17.10 -1.91
C PHE A 68 -1.49 -17.26 -1.25
N LEU A 69 -0.90 -16.18 -0.75
CA LEU A 69 0.42 -16.23 -0.12
C LEU A 69 0.45 -17.09 1.15
N ARG A 70 -0.66 -17.13 1.88
CA ARG A 70 -0.79 -17.84 3.15
C ARG A 70 -1.51 -19.20 3.04
N ARG A 71 -1.71 -19.71 1.81
CA ARG A 71 -2.46 -20.96 1.53
C ARG A 71 -1.89 -22.22 2.19
N GLN A 72 -0.64 -22.17 2.65
CA GLN A 72 0.05 -23.28 3.32
C GLN A 72 0.10 -23.11 4.84
N ASP A 73 -0.36 -21.97 5.38
CA ASP A 73 -0.31 -21.73 6.81
C ASP A 73 -1.39 -22.50 7.55
N VAL A 74 -1.04 -22.99 8.74
CA VAL A 74 -1.93 -23.78 9.60
C VAL A 74 -3.04 -22.90 10.22
N ALA A 75 -2.82 -21.60 10.33
CA ALA A 75 -3.77 -20.66 10.92
C ALA A 75 -3.90 -19.38 10.07
N PRO A 76 -5.12 -18.83 9.94
CA PRO A 76 -5.33 -17.52 9.35
C PRO A 76 -4.49 -16.47 10.07
N SER A 77 -3.85 -15.59 9.30
CA SER A 77 -3.13 -14.46 9.85
C SER A 77 -3.60 -13.16 9.22
N GLU A 78 -3.46 -12.09 9.98
CA GLU A 78 -3.85 -10.75 9.56
C GLU A 78 -2.94 -10.25 8.41
N PRO A 79 -3.50 -9.65 7.34
CA PRO A 79 -2.74 -9.06 6.24
C PRO A 79 -1.65 -8.08 6.68
N ARG A 80 -0.49 -8.17 6.01
CA ARG A 80 0.72 -7.36 6.24
C ARG A 80 1.29 -6.84 4.93
N ALA A 81 2.23 -5.88 5.00
CA ALA A 81 2.86 -5.24 3.85
C ALA A 81 3.41 -6.22 2.79
N GLY A 82 3.96 -7.37 3.21
CA GLY A 82 4.44 -8.41 2.28
C GLY A 82 3.37 -9.01 1.36
N GLY A 83 2.09 -8.81 1.69
CA GLY A 83 0.94 -9.19 0.87
C GLY A 83 0.51 -8.17 -0.16
N ALA A 84 1.17 -7.02 -0.25
CA ALA A 84 0.68 -5.94 -1.10
C ALA A 84 0.82 -6.26 -2.60
N LEU A 85 -0.16 -5.81 -3.37
CA LEU A 85 -0.08 -5.80 -4.84
C LEU A 85 0.48 -4.48 -5.37
N ALA A 86 0.31 -3.39 -4.62
CA ALA A 86 0.87 -2.10 -4.96
C ALA A 86 1.20 -1.28 -3.71
N THR A 87 2.09 -0.31 -3.88
CA THR A 87 2.39 0.71 -2.89
C THR A 87 2.12 2.10 -3.43
N TYR A 88 1.84 3.02 -2.52
CA TYR A 88 1.70 4.44 -2.79
C TYR A 88 2.58 5.21 -1.79
N PRO A 89 3.76 5.71 -2.21
CA PRO A 89 4.60 6.55 -1.38
C PRO A 89 3.96 7.94 -1.26
N VAL A 90 4.01 8.52 -0.06
CA VAL A 90 3.56 9.89 0.19
C VAL A 90 4.76 10.81 -0.01
N VAL A 91 4.67 11.65 -1.04
CA VAL A 91 5.75 12.58 -1.40
C VAL A 91 5.69 13.82 -0.48
N PRO A 92 6.82 14.24 0.11
CA PRO A 92 6.88 15.47 0.90
C PRO A 92 6.79 16.72 0.01
N PRO A 93 6.18 17.82 0.49
CA PRO A 93 6.36 19.12 -0.14
C PRO A 93 7.79 19.63 0.11
N ALA A 94 8.29 20.49 -0.79
CA ALA A 94 9.69 20.95 -0.80
C ALA A 94 10.17 21.50 0.55
N VAL A 95 9.31 22.20 1.30
CA VAL A 95 9.64 22.80 2.61
C VAL A 95 10.10 21.79 3.67
N VAL A 96 9.74 20.50 3.52
CA VAL A 96 10.07 19.41 4.46
C VAL A 96 10.65 18.19 3.73
N ALA A 97 11.03 18.39 2.47
CA ALA A 97 11.70 17.37 1.68
C ALA A 97 13.19 17.35 2.05
N HIS A 98 13.72 16.15 2.25
CA HIS A 98 15.15 15.93 2.19
C HIS A 98 15.57 15.90 0.72
N GLU A 99 16.33 16.91 0.34
CA GLU A 99 17.12 16.93 -0.88
C GLU A 99 18.53 16.49 -0.49
N PRO A 100 18.98 15.26 -0.80
CA PRO A 100 20.40 14.97 -0.77
C PRO A 100 21.07 15.81 -1.87
N GLU A 101 22.30 16.25 -1.64
CA GLU A 101 23.13 16.92 -2.66
C GLU A 101 23.08 16.13 -4.00
N GLU A 102 23.22 16.86 -5.11
CA GLU A 102 22.83 16.57 -6.52
C GLU A 102 23.05 15.14 -7.08
N GLU A 103 23.76 14.25 -6.40
CA GLU A 103 24.14 12.92 -6.86
C GLU A 103 23.07 11.83 -6.67
N MET A 104 22.00 12.06 -5.90
CA MET A 104 20.93 11.07 -5.69
C MET A 104 19.52 11.60 -6.02
N PRO A 105 19.16 11.75 -7.31
CA PRO A 105 17.89 12.34 -7.76
C PRO A 105 16.63 11.47 -7.51
N PHE A 106 16.78 10.30 -6.90
CA PHE A 106 15.67 9.34 -6.81
C PHE A 106 15.08 9.30 -5.40
N ARG A 107 14.04 10.13 -5.25
CA ARG A 107 13.01 10.19 -4.19
C ARG A 107 13.30 11.17 -3.05
N SER A 108 12.59 12.30 -3.10
CA SER A 108 12.41 13.21 -1.97
C SER A 108 11.81 12.45 -0.80
N ARG A 109 12.48 12.50 0.37
CA ARG A 109 12.05 11.86 1.62
C ARG A 109 11.58 12.90 2.61
N TRP A 110 10.74 12.53 3.57
CA TRP A 110 10.37 13.45 4.64
C TRP A 110 11.56 13.66 5.56
N ALA A 111 11.81 14.90 5.98
CA ALA A 111 12.83 15.17 6.98
C ALA A 111 12.46 16.30 7.94
N PHE A 112 13.02 16.20 9.14
CA PHE A 112 13.04 17.29 10.12
C PHE A 112 14.28 17.19 11.02
N SER A 113 14.64 18.29 11.66
CA SER A 113 15.73 18.39 12.63
C SER A 113 15.19 18.73 14.02
N GLU A 114 16.02 18.46 15.04
CA GLU A 114 15.76 18.86 16.42
C GLU A 114 16.93 19.69 16.96
N PRO A 115 16.67 20.83 17.63
CA PRO A 115 15.38 21.54 17.69
C PRO A 115 15.08 22.26 16.36
N GLY A 116 13.80 22.37 15.97
CA GLY A 116 13.42 23.29 14.87
C GLY A 116 12.23 22.85 14.04
N THR A 117 12.45 21.96 13.07
CA THR A 117 11.51 21.78 11.94
C THR A 117 10.48 20.68 12.14
N ARG A 118 10.52 19.93 13.27
CA ARG A 118 9.58 18.83 13.56
C ARG A 118 8.11 19.25 13.45
N ASP A 119 7.77 20.40 14.01
CA ASP A 119 6.39 20.90 14.06
C ASP A 119 5.87 21.31 12.67
N VAL A 120 6.73 21.90 11.83
CA VAL A 120 6.42 22.21 10.42
C VAL A 120 6.23 20.91 9.63
N CYS A 121 7.15 19.96 9.76
CA CYS A 121 7.07 18.64 9.13
C CYS A 121 5.80 17.89 9.54
N GLY A 122 5.45 17.91 10.83
CA GLY A 122 4.24 17.29 11.35
C GLY A 122 2.97 17.88 10.74
N ARG A 123 2.86 19.21 10.65
CA ARG A 123 1.72 19.90 10.02
C ARG A 123 1.60 19.57 8.54
N GLU A 124 2.69 19.66 7.78
CA GLU A 124 2.66 19.36 6.35
C GLU A 124 2.31 17.89 6.09
N LEU A 125 2.85 16.97 6.90
CA LEU A 125 2.49 15.56 6.80
C LEU A 125 1.00 15.35 7.08
N ALA A 126 0.45 15.95 8.14
CA ALA A 126 -0.98 15.83 8.43
C ALA A 126 -1.85 16.41 7.31
N ARG A 127 -1.44 17.55 6.74
CA ARG A 127 -2.12 18.20 5.62
C ARG A 127 -2.13 17.30 4.38
N VAL A 128 -0.94 16.86 3.92
CA VAL A 128 -0.81 15.98 2.74
C VAL A 128 -1.57 14.68 2.94
N LEU A 129 -1.51 14.08 4.13
CA LEU A 129 -2.27 12.86 4.42
C LEU A 129 -3.79 13.10 4.32
N ALA A 130 -4.30 14.16 4.95
CA ALA A 130 -5.73 14.42 5.02
C ALA A 130 -6.32 14.90 3.69
N GLU A 131 -5.63 15.79 2.98
CA GLU A 131 -6.15 16.47 1.80
C GLU A 131 -5.86 15.69 0.51
N GLU A 132 -4.75 14.94 0.45
CA GLU A 132 -4.26 14.36 -0.79
C GLU A 132 -4.22 12.83 -0.71
N ALA A 133 -3.47 12.27 0.24
CA ALA A 133 -3.20 10.84 0.27
C ALA A 133 -4.44 10.02 0.64
N PHE A 134 -5.06 10.25 1.80
CA PHE A 134 -6.20 9.44 2.26
C PHE A 134 -7.36 9.43 1.26
N PRO A 135 -7.84 10.57 0.71
CA PRO A 135 -8.92 10.55 -0.27
C PRO A 135 -8.58 9.70 -1.50
N ARG A 136 -7.30 9.62 -1.90
CA ARG A 136 -6.86 8.83 -3.04
C ARG A 136 -6.71 7.35 -2.71
N VAL A 137 -5.96 7.02 -1.66
CA VAL A 137 -5.63 5.61 -1.36
C VAL A 137 -6.82 4.82 -0.83
N THR A 138 -7.78 5.48 -0.16
CA THR A 138 -9.00 4.82 0.31
C THR A 138 -9.89 4.36 -0.84
N ARG A 139 -9.92 5.09 -1.96
CA ARG A 139 -10.62 4.66 -3.19
C ARG A 139 -10.01 3.41 -3.82
N LEU A 140 -8.74 3.12 -3.55
CA LEU A 140 -8.06 1.92 -4.05
C LEU A 140 -8.45 0.64 -3.27
N LEU A 141 -9.27 0.76 -2.22
CA LEU A 141 -9.93 -0.38 -1.60
C LEU A 141 -11.11 -0.91 -2.42
N ASP A 142 -11.62 -0.13 -3.37
CA ASP A 142 -12.50 -0.64 -4.42
C ASP A 142 -11.66 -1.30 -5.52
N ARG A 143 -11.79 -2.62 -5.67
CA ARG A 143 -10.94 -3.42 -6.57
C ARG A 143 -11.07 -3.01 -8.03
N LYS A 144 -12.25 -2.56 -8.46
CA LYS A 144 -12.48 -2.05 -9.83
C LYS A 144 -11.72 -0.75 -10.08
N THR A 145 -11.77 0.18 -9.12
CA THR A 145 -11.01 1.43 -9.14
C THR A 145 -9.52 1.14 -9.13
N PHE A 146 -9.05 0.26 -8.25
CA PHE A 146 -7.64 -0.14 -8.19
C PHE A 146 -7.16 -0.76 -9.49
N LEU A 147 -7.95 -1.65 -10.10
CA LEU A 147 -7.62 -2.24 -11.40
C LEU A 147 -7.56 -1.18 -12.52
N LYS A 148 -8.49 -0.21 -12.52
CA LYS A 148 -8.47 0.90 -13.49
C LYS A 148 -7.20 1.74 -13.34
N GLU A 149 -6.85 2.14 -12.13
CA GLU A 149 -5.66 2.97 -11.84
C GLU A 149 -4.37 2.26 -12.25
N THR A 150 -4.25 0.96 -11.95
CA THR A 150 -3.07 0.16 -12.31
C THR A 150 -2.91 -0.11 -13.81
N ARG A 151 -3.96 0.05 -14.60
CA ARG A 151 -3.93 -0.03 -16.07
C ARG A 151 -3.59 1.29 -16.73
N VAL A 152 -4.17 2.39 -16.24
CA VAL A 152 -4.02 3.72 -16.84
C VAL A 152 -2.63 4.30 -16.57
N ASN A 153 -2.06 4.07 -15.39
CA ASN A 153 -0.79 4.68 -15.00
C ASN A 153 0.23 3.65 -14.48
N PRO A 154 0.77 2.78 -15.35
CA PRO A 154 1.69 1.72 -14.92
C PRO A 154 3.02 2.23 -14.35
N ASN A 155 3.38 3.49 -14.63
CA ASN A 155 4.59 4.18 -14.15
C ASN A 155 4.27 5.35 -13.21
N GLY A 156 3.05 5.41 -12.70
CA GLY A 156 2.59 6.49 -11.82
C GLY A 156 3.11 6.37 -10.40
N GLU A 157 2.57 7.21 -9.52
CA GLU A 157 2.84 7.17 -8.08
C GLU A 157 2.40 5.85 -7.42
N LEU A 158 1.48 5.11 -8.06
CA LEU A 158 1.08 3.78 -7.65
C LEU A 158 2.07 2.73 -8.21
N VAL A 159 2.96 2.24 -7.35
CA VAL A 159 4.00 1.28 -7.73
C VAL A 159 3.47 -0.14 -7.60
N ARG A 160 3.35 -0.87 -8.71
CA ARG A 160 2.94 -2.28 -8.70
C ARG A 160 4.09 -3.16 -8.19
N LEU A 161 3.77 -4.09 -7.30
CA LEU A 161 4.71 -5.05 -6.71
C LEU A 161 4.63 -6.45 -7.34
N ARG A 162 3.63 -6.69 -8.19
CA ARG A 162 3.40 -7.96 -8.88
C ARG A 162 3.12 -7.71 -10.36
N GLY A 163 3.27 -8.76 -11.16
CA GLY A 163 2.98 -8.71 -12.59
C GLY A 163 1.51 -8.39 -12.85
N ALA A 164 1.23 -7.67 -13.94
CA ALA A 164 -0.11 -7.18 -14.26
C ALA A 164 -1.17 -8.29 -14.30
N ALA A 165 -0.85 -9.44 -14.89
CA ALA A 165 -1.78 -10.57 -14.96
C ALA A 165 -2.16 -11.12 -13.58
N GLN A 166 -1.16 -11.32 -12.69
CA GLN A 166 -1.42 -11.77 -11.32
C GLN A 166 -2.26 -10.75 -10.57
N SER A 167 -1.91 -9.46 -10.64
CA SER A 167 -2.68 -8.42 -9.97
C SER A 167 -4.12 -8.37 -10.45
N GLU A 168 -4.34 -8.46 -11.76
CA GLU A 168 -5.68 -8.46 -12.33
C GLU A 168 -6.52 -9.66 -11.87
N ILE A 169 -5.96 -10.87 -11.89
CA ILE A 169 -6.66 -12.07 -11.39
C ILE A 169 -7.05 -11.87 -9.92
N MET A 170 -6.12 -11.45 -9.07
CA MET A 170 -6.37 -11.29 -7.63
C MET A 170 -7.43 -10.23 -7.31
N LEU A 171 -7.58 -9.20 -8.15
CA LEU A 171 -8.58 -8.15 -7.99
C LEU A 171 -9.96 -8.53 -8.52
N ARG A 172 -10.05 -9.54 -9.40
CA ARG A 172 -11.30 -9.93 -10.07
C ARG A 172 -11.88 -11.25 -9.57
N ILE A 173 -11.07 -12.07 -8.90
CA ILE A 173 -11.37 -13.49 -8.64
C ILE A 173 -12.64 -13.74 -7.84
N ASP A 174 -13.03 -12.82 -6.97
CA ASP A 174 -14.23 -12.95 -6.14
C ASP A 174 -15.45 -12.24 -6.71
N ASP A 175 -15.25 -11.17 -7.49
CA ASP A 175 -16.31 -10.20 -7.81
C ASP A 175 -16.79 -10.28 -9.27
N ASP A 176 -15.95 -10.75 -10.18
CA ASP A 176 -16.26 -10.80 -11.62
C ASP A 176 -16.84 -12.16 -12.04
N PRO A 177 -17.58 -12.24 -13.17
CA PRO A 177 -18.15 -13.49 -13.66
C PRO A 177 -17.11 -14.62 -13.79
N ILE A 178 -17.43 -15.82 -13.30
CA ILE A 178 -16.51 -16.98 -13.27
C ILE A 178 -15.89 -17.25 -14.64
N ALA A 179 -16.70 -17.26 -15.71
CA ALA A 179 -16.22 -17.53 -17.07
C ALA A 179 -15.17 -16.50 -17.54
N GLU A 180 -15.35 -15.22 -17.19
CA GLU A 180 -14.38 -14.18 -17.55
C GLU A 180 -13.05 -14.34 -16.80
N VAL A 181 -13.11 -14.68 -15.50
CA VAL A 181 -11.89 -14.91 -14.71
C VAL A 181 -11.17 -16.18 -15.16
N ILE A 182 -11.89 -17.23 -15.55
CA ILE A 182 -11.27 -18.44 -16.15
C ILE A 182 -10.50 -18.08 -17.41
N ALA A 183 -11.13 -17.37 -18.36
CA ALA A 183 -10.47 -16.96 -19.60
C ALA A 183 -9.23 -16.09 -19.34
N LEU A 184 -9.28 -15.23 -18.31
CA LEU A 184 -8.13 -14.44 -17.87
C LEU A 184 -6.99 -15.32 -17.31
N VAL A 185 -7.33 -16.32 -16.48
CA VAL A 185 -6.35 -17.26 -15.90
C VAL A 185 -5.69 -18.09 -17.00
N ASP A 186 -6.46 -18.60 -17.96
CA ASP A 186 -5.95 -19.41 -19.07
C ASP A 186 -4.98 -18.59 -19.95
N LYS A 187 -5.37 -17.37 -20.32
CA LYS A 187 -4.48 -16.45 -21.05
C LYS A 187 -3.21 -16.12 -20.27
N ALA A 188 -3.31 -15.97 -18.96
CA ALA A 188 -2.14 -15.68 -18.12
C ALA A 188 -1.21 -16.91 -17.99
N GLU A 189 -1.76 -18.12 -17.94
CA GLU A 189 -1.00 -19.38 -17.97
C GLU A 189 -0.19 -19.50 -19.26
N GLU A 190 -0.82 -19.26 -20.42
CA GLU A 190 -0.12 -19.19 -21.72
C GLU A 190 0.99 -18.13 -21.74
N GLY A 191 0.77 -17.02 -21.03
CA GLY A 191 1.75 -15.94 -20.84
C GLY A 191 2.83 -16.21 -19.80
N GLY A 192 2.90 -17.41 -19.21
CA GLY A 192 3.95 -17.81 -18.27
C GLY A 192 3.66 -17.46 -16.80
N LEU A 193 2.40 -17.22 -16.42
CA LEU A 193 2.03 -17.08 -15.01
C LEU A 193 2.37 -18.36 -14.24
N SER A 194 2.85 -18.20 -12.99
CA SER A 194 3.25 -19.34 -12.16
C SER A 194 2.14 -20.40 -12.05
N PRO A 195 2.44 -21.70 -12.26
CA PRO A 195 1.47 -22.78 -12.11
C PRO A 195 0.80 -22.82 -10.73
N SER A 196 1.51 -22.36 -9.69
CA SER A 196 0.98 -22.28 -8.34
C SER A 196 -0.16 -21.26 -8.20
N VAL A 197 -0.06 -20.13 -8.90
CA VAL A 197 -1.11 -19.09 -8.94
C VAL A 197 -2.30 -19.61 -9.74
N VAL A 198 -2.06 -20.20 -10.91
CA VAL A 198 -3.10 -20.77 -11.78
C VAL A 198 -3.91 -21.84 -11.04
N THR A 199 -3.23 -22.79 -10.40
CA THR A 199 -3.87 -23.88 -9.65
C THR A 199 -4.75 -23.33 -8.52
N TRP A 200 -4.22 -22.40 -7.73
CA TRP A 200 -4.97 -21.77 -6.64
C TRP A 200 -6.18 -20.99 -7.17
N ALA A 201 -6.02 -20.22 -8.25
CA ALA A 201 -7.09 -19.43 -8.83
C ALA A 201 -8.25 -20.33 -9.33
N ARG A 202 -7.93 -21.42 -10.03
CA ARG A 202 -8.93 -22.41 -10.48
C ARG A 202 -9.64 -23.08 -9.30
N GLN A 203 -8.93 -23.43 -8.23
CA GLN A 203 -9.53 -23.99 -7.02
C GLN A 203 -10.49 -23.01 -6.35
N ARG A 204 -10.10 -21.74 -6.22
CA ARG A 204 -10.96 -20.70 -5.65
C ARG A 204 -12.21 -20.46 -6.49
N LEU A 205 -12.08 -20.40 -7.82
CA LEU A 205 -13.22 -20.25 -8.72
C LEU A 205 -14.19 -21.43 -8.63
N LYS A 206 -13.68 -22.66 -8.47
CA LYS A 206 -14.52 -23.84 -8.23
C LYS A 206 -15.28 -23.74 -6.90
N GLN A 207 -14.63 -23.27 -5.84
CA GLN A 207 -15.29 -23.06 -4.54
C GLN A 207 -16.40 -22.01 -4.62
N ARG A 208 -16.22 -20.95 -5.41
CA ARG A 208 -17.24 -19.91 -5.63
C ARG A 208 -18.46 -20.39 -6.44
N ALA A 209 -18.29 -21.44 -7.25
CA ALA A 209 -19.36 -22.01 -8.07
C ALA A 209 -20.26 -22.99 -7.32
N MET A 210 -19.86 -23.42 -6.12
CA MET A 210 -20.61 -24.33 -5.25
C MET A 210 -21.52 -23.56 -4.31
#